data_AF-A0A1H3Y7I1-F1
#
_entry.id   AF-A0A1H3Y7I1-F1
#
_cell.length_a   1.000
_cell.length_b   1.000
_cell.length_c   1.000
_cell.angle_alpha   90.00
_cell.angle_beta   90.00
_cell.angle_gamma   90.00
#
_symmetry.space_group_name_H-M   'P 1'
#
loop_
_entity.id
_entity.type
_entity.pdbx_description
1 polymer ?
#
loop_
_entity_poly.entity_id
_entity_poly.type
_entity_poly.pdbx_seq_one_letter_code
_entity_poly.pdbx_strand_id
1 'polypeptide(L)' 'MALKINEECIGCGTCVDTCPMGAIVESGDIYTITDECTECRACVDSCPVNAIVD' A
#
# COMPACT_ATOMS: atom_id res chain seq x y z
N MET A 1 1.34 3.81 13.47
CA MET A 1 1.14 2.38 13.14
C MET A 1 1.27 2.27 11.64
N ALA A 2 1.73 1.16 11.06
CA ALA A 2 1.78 1.08 9.60
C ALA A 2 0.35 1.00 9.04
N LEU A 3 0.10 1.72 7.93
CA LEU A 3 -1.11 1.51 7.12
C LEU A 3 -1.19 0.05 6.65
N LYS A 4 -2.38 -0.42 6.29
CA LYS A 4 -2.62 -1.79 5.83
C LYS A 4 -3.35 -1.82 4.51
N ILE A 5 -3.09 -2.85 3.72
CA ILE A 5 -3.80 -3.13 2.47
C ILE A 5 -4.79 -4.26 2.76
N ASN A 6 -6.06 -4.07 2.43
CA ASN A 6 -7.11 -5.05 2.62
C ASN A 6 -7.31 -5.96 1.38
N GLU A 7 -8.28 -6.85 1.45
CA GLU A 7 -8.62 -7.82 0.39
C GLU A 7 -9.24 -7.19 -0.87
N GLU A 8 -9.58 -5.90 -0.87
CA GLU A 8 -10.06 -5.19 -2.06
C GLU A 8 -8.91 -4.83 -3.01
N CYS A 9 -7.66 -5.08 -2.62
CA CYS A 9 -6.50 -4.90 -3.46
C CYS A 9 -6.57 -5.77 -4.71
N ILE A 10 -6.42 -5.14 -5.88
CA ILE A 10 -6.45 -5.81 -7.19
C ILE A 10 -5.05 -6.08 -7.77
N GLY A 11 -3.99 -5.98 -6.95
CA GLY A 11 -2.62 -6.25 -7.41
C GLY A 11 -2.06 -5.26 -8.45
N CYS A 12 -2.60 -4.03 -8.55
CA CYS A 12 -2.21 -3.09 -9.62
C CYS A 12 -0.79 -2.50 -9.50
N GLY A 13 -0.15 -2.54 -8.32
CA GLY A 13 1.23 -2.07 -8.11
C GLY A 13 1.44 -0.56 -7.96
N THR A 14 0.45 0.29 -8.28
CA THR A 14 0.59 1.76 -8.23
C THR A 14 1.09 2.32 -6.88
N CYS A 15 0.68 1.69 -5.78
CA CYS A 15 1.09 2.11 -4.44
C CYS A 15 2.60 1.92 -4.21
N VAL A 16 3.22 0.90 -4.82
CA VAL A 16 4.66 0.62 -4.72
C VAL A 16 5.47 1.76 -5.31
N ASP A 17 5.13 2.18 -6.53
CA ASP A 17 5.80 3.29 -7.23
C ASP A 17 5.65 4.62 -6.49
N THR A 18 4.52 4.78 -5.77
CA THR A 18 4.21 6.02 -5.06
C THR A 18 4.83 6.07 -3.66
N CYS A 19 5.26 4.92 -3.09
CA CYS A 19 5.77 4.88 -1.73
C CYS A 19 7.21 5.43 -1.64
N PRO A 20 7.44 6.60 -1.02
CA PRO A 20 8.79 7.17 -0.95
C PRO A 20 9.74 6.38 -0.03
N MET A 21 9.17 5.57 0.87
CA MET A 21 9.93 4.73 1.80
C MET A 21 10.23 3.34 1.24
N GLY A 22 9.64 2.96 0.10
CA GLY A 22 9.71 1.58 -0.40
C GLY A 22 9.06 0.56 0.54
N ALA A 23 8.15 1.00 1.42
CA ALA A 23 7.56 0.19 2.48
C ALA A 23 6.43 -0.74 2.00
N ILE A 24 6.32 -1.03 0.70
CA ILE A 24 5.24 -1.85 0.13
C ILE A 24 5.85 -3.01 -0.65
N VAL A 25 5.47 -4.23 -0.28
CA VAL A 25 5.98 -5.48 -0.84
C VAL A 25 4.85 -6.34 -1.39
N GLU A 26 5.16 -7.13 -2.41
CA GLU A 26 4.22 -8.11 -2.98
C GLU A 26 4.04 -9.30 -2.02
N SER A 27 2.79 -9.73 -1.82
CA SER A 27 2.40 -10.83 -0.94
C SER A 27 1.31 -11.67 -1.61
N GLY A 28 1.73 -12.50 -2.56
CA GLY A 28 0.81 -13.29 -3.40
C GLY A 28 0.14 -12.41 -4.44
N ASP A 29 -1.19 -12.48 -4.51
CA ASP A 29 -1.98 -11.70 -5.50
C ASP A 29 -2.20 -10.23 -5.08
N ILE A 30 -1.79 -9.86 -3.87
CA ILE A 30 -1.95 -8.52 -3.29
C ILE A 30 -0.62 -7.94 -2.81
N TYR A 31 -0.65 -6.69 -2.37
CA TYR A 31 0.49 -6.01 -1.74
C TYR A 31 0.28 -5.91 -0.22
N THR A 32 1.37 -5.79 0.51
CA THR A 32 1.39 -5.59 1.97
C THR A 32 2.32 -4.44 2.32
N ILE A 33 1.94 -3.65 3.32
CA ILE A 33 2.74 -2.53 3.83
C ILE A 33 3.55 -3.03 5.03
N THR A 34 4.85 -2.72 5.04
CA THR A 34 5.79 -3.11 6.10
C THR A 34 5.84 -2.07 7.22
N ASP A 35 6.55 -2.40 8.30
CA ASP A 35 6.78 -1.49 9.43
C ASP A 35 7.64 -0.25 9.08
N GLU A 36 8.17 -0.17 7.85
CA GLU A 36 8.87 1.01 7.34
C GLU A 36 7.91 2.14 6.93
N CYS A 37 6.60 1.90 6.98
CA CYS A 37 5.58 2.89 6.70
C CYS A 37 5.63 4.04 7.72
N THR A 38 5.79 5.26 7.22
CA THR A 38 5.78 6.49 8.02
C THR A 38 4.43 7.22 7.98
N GLU A 39 3.36 6.56 7.53
CA GLU A 39 2.00 7.11 7.46
C GLU A 39 1.91 8.40 6.60
N CYS A 40 2.74 8.53 5.56
CA CYS A 40 2.74 9.70 4.67
C CYS A 40 1.49 9.82 3.78
N ARG A 41 0.67 8.75 3.71
CA ARG A 41 -0.59 8.64 2.96
C ARG A 41 -0.51 8.83 1.44
N ALA A 42 0.68 8.97 0.85
CA ALA A 42 0.82 9.07 -0.61
C ALA A 42 0.25 7.86 -1.37
N CYS A 43 0.38 6.65 -0.82
CA CYS A 43 -0.18 5.45 -1.43
C CYS A 43 -1.72 5.43 -1.42
N VAL A 44 -2.36 6.08 -0.46
CA VAL A 44 -3.82 6.11 -0.30
C VAL A 44 -4.46 6.80 -1.51
N ASP A 45 -3.97 8.00 -1.85
CA ASP A 45 -4.48 8.79 -2.98
C ASP A 45 -4.23 8.10 -4.34
N SER A 46 -3.19 7.27 -4.43
CA SER A 46 -2.84 6.54 -5.65
C SER A 46 -3.66 5.26 -5.86
N CYS A 47 -4.35 4.77 -4.84
CA CYS A 47 -5.02 3.47 -4.89
C CYS A 47 -6.36 3.60 -5.66
N PRO A 48 -6.51 2.97 -6.84
CA PRO A 48 -7.72 3.13 -7.66
C PRO A 48 -8.98 2.53 -7.03
N VAL A 49 -8.80 1.62 -6.07
CA VAL A 49 -9.86 0.88 -5.37
C VAL A 49 -9.95 1.25 -3.89
N ASN A 50 -9.16 2.22 -3.42
CA ASN A 50 -9.12 2.66 -2.01
C ASN A 50 -8.91 1.51 -0.99
N ALA A 51 -8.12 0.49 -1.35
CA ALA A 51 -7.87 -0.68 -0.52
C ALA A 51 -6.90 -0.45 0.66
N ILE A 52 -6.48 0.80 0.92
CA ILE A 52 -5.48 1.15 1.95
C ILE A 52 -6.16 1.79 3.15
N VAL A 53 -6.02 1.16 4.32
CA VAL A 53 -6.66 1.53 5.59
C VAL A 53 -5.61 1.71 6.70
N ASP A 54 -6.04 2.24 7.87
CA ASP A 54 -5.23 2.35 9.09
C ASP A 54 -5.18 1.02 9.87
#